data_AF-A5DIK3-F1
#
_entry.id   AF-A5DIK3-F1
#
_cell.length_a   1.000
_cell.length_b   1.000
_cell.length_c   1.000
_cell.angle_alpha   90.00
_cell.angle_beta   90.00
_cell.angle_gamma   90.00
#
_symmetry.space_group_name_H-M   'P 1'
#
loop_
_entity.id
_entity.type
_entity.pdbx_description
1 polymer ?
#
loop_
_entity_poly.entity_id
_entity_poly.type
_entity_poly.pdbx_seq_one_letter_code
_entity_poly.pdbx_strand_id
1 'polypeptide(L)'
;MIACSNLDIFKDLREVFSSGPSATLPSNRFERIAGHVFDQRRFYPVFPGSIKKTNKDNNEGLYTGLMGEQLATTMVGGSSLEVPYMGLAELGDTLPDLLIAPSELKFFAKVIRGVIVINPGNFIRPHNDPNKEEGTYVTVSIGRPEVNEEDKVPNHDDLYYNHVYRRSRVDIMRNS
;
A
#
# COMPACT_ATOMS: atom_id res chain seq x y z
N MET A 1 12.33 8.15 -9.13
CA MET A 1 11.11 8.79 -8.59
C MET A 1 10.65 8.09 -7.33
N ILE A 2 10.34 8.82 -6.26
CA ILE A 2 9.74 8.29 -5.02
C ILE A 2 8.26 8.67 -5.02
N ALA A 3 7.40 7.71 -4.69
CA ALA A 3 5.96 7.89 -4.66
C ALA A 3 5.41 7.50 -3.28
N CYS A 4 4.52 8.33 -2.74
CA CYS A 4 4.00 8.18 -1.38
C CYS A 4 2.47 8.33 -1.39
N SER A 5 1.78 7.43 -0.70
CA SER A 5 0.35 7.59 -0.42
C SER A 5 0.03 7.13 0.99
N ASN A 6 -0.79 7.89 1.71
CA ASN A 6 -1.16 7.60 3.09
C ASN A 6 -2.53 6.90 3.22
N LEU A 7 -3.17 6.55 2.12
CA LEU A 7 -4.39 5.73 2.14
C LEU A 7 -4.01 4.25 2.25
N ASP A 8 -4.69 3.52 3.14
CA ASP A 8 -4.35 2.13 3.47
C ASP A 8 -4.88 1.15 2.41
N ILE A 9 -4.28 1.21 1.21
CA ILE A 9 -4.68 0.37 0.08
C ILE A 9 -4.48 -1.13 0.36
N PHE A 10 -3.47 -1.49 1.16
CA PHE A 10 -3.19 -2.89 1.48
C PHE A 10 -4.26 -3.50 2.41
N LYS A 11 -4.86 -2.70 3.27
CA LYS A 11 -6.01 -3.13 4.08
C LYS A 11 -7.32 -3.06 3.30
N ASP A 12 -7.51 -2.00 2.53
CA ASP A 12 -8.79 -1.69 1.90
C ASP A 12 -9.10 -2.54 0.66
N LEU A 13 -8.09 -2.88 -0.13
CA LEU A 13 -8.30 -3.65 -1.36
C LEU A 13 -8.66 -5.11 -1.02
N ARG A 14 -9.93 -5.46 -1.27
CA ARG A 14 -10.45 -6.83 -1.18
C ARG A 14 -10.45 -7.45 -2.56
N GLU A 15 -9.53 -8.38 -2.78
CA GLU A 15 -9.47 -9.15 -4.03
C GLU A 15 -10.52 -10.26 -4.03
N VAL A 16 -11.20 -10.43 -5.15
CA VAL A 16 -12.01 -11.62 -5.44
C VAL A 16 -11.29 -12.38 -6.54
N PHE A 17 -10.94 -13.63 -6.28
CA PHE A 17 -10.29 -14.48 -7.27
C PHE A 17 -11.14 -15.73 -7.48
N SER A 18 -11.20 -16.18 -8.74
CA SER A 18 -11.75 -17.48 -9.09
C SER A 18 -10.58 -18.41 -9.38
N SER A 19 -10.40 -19.42 -8.53
CA SER A 19 -9.43 -20.48 -8.79
C SER A 19 -9.98 -21.39 -9.88
N GLY A 20 -9.67 -21.10 -11.14
CA GLY A 20 -9.92 -22.04 -12.22
C GLY A 20 -9.19 -23.38 -12.01
N PRO A 21 -9.54 -24.45 -12.73
CA PRO A 21 -8.97 -25.80 -12.53
C PRO A 21 -7.43 -25.87 -12.61
N SER A 22 -6.79 -24.90 -13.28
CA SER A 22 -5.34 -24.79 -13.45
C SER A 22 -4.73 -23.58 -12.73
N ALA A 23 -5.53 -22.82 -11.97
CA ALA A 23 -5.07 -21.61 -11.30
C ALA A 23 -4.44 -21.97 -9.95
N THR A 24 -3.15 -22.28 -9.96
CA THR A 24 -2.33 -22.12 -8.76
C THR A 24 -2.35 -20.63 -8.41
N LEU A 25 -2.82 -20.22 -7.22
CA LEU A 25 -2.56 -18.88 -6.70
C LEU A 25 -1.16 -18.88 -6.08
N PRO A 26 -0.11 -18.43 -6.79
CA PRO A 26 1.26 -18.64 -6.32
C PRO A 26 1.84 -17.38 -5.69
N SER A 27 1.11 -16.25 -5.69
CA SER A 27 1.66 -14.94 -5.36
C SER A 27 1.20 -14.42 -4.01
N ASN A 28 2.08 -13.66 -3.34
CA ASN A 28 1.78 -13.01 -2.08
C ASN A 28 0.67 -11.96 -2.26
N ARG A 29 -0.26 -11.83 -1.31
CA ARG A 29 -1.35 -10.82 -1.38
C ARG A 29 -0.81 -9.39 -1.57
N PHE A 30 0.27 -9.02 -0.89
CA PHE A 30 0.87 -7.68 -1.02
C PHE A 30 1.39 -7.42 -2.44
N GLU A 31 1.92 -8.46 -3.11
CA GLU A 31 2.40 -8.36 -4.49
C GLU A 31 1.27 -8.12 -5.47
N ARG A 32 0.14 -8.82 -5.29
CA ARG A 32 -1.03 -8.62 -6.14
C ARG A 32 -1.68 -7.25 -5.94
N ILE A 33 -1.82 -6.80 -4.69
CA ILE A 33 -2.37 -5.45 -4.40
C ILE A 33 -1.49 -4.37 -5.02
N ALA A 34 -0.17 -4.44 -4.85
CA ALA A 34 0.74 -3.49 -5.49
C ALA A 34 0.66 -3.60 -7.03
N GLY A 35 0.52 -4.81 -7.56
CA GLY A 35 0.24 -5.05 -8.98
C GLY A 35 -1.00 -4.29 -9.45
N HIS A 36 -2.11 -4.36 -8.73
CA HIS A 36 -3.32 -3.61 -9.05
C HIS A 36 -3.11 -2.08 -9.01
N VAL A 37 -2.35 -1.56 -8.04
CA VAL A 37 -1.99 -0.13 -7.98
C VAL A 37 -1.21 0.29 -9.22
N PHE A 38 -0.27 -0.54 -9.67
CA PHE A 38 0.53 -0.27 -10.87
C PHE A 38 -0.29 -0.37 -12.16
N ASP A 39 -1.08 -1.42 -12.30
CA ASP A 39 -1.90 -1.67 -13.49
C ASP A 39 -2.99 -0.60 -13.66
N GLN A 40 -3.56 -0.13 -12.54
CA GLN A 40 -4.60 0.92 -12.57
C GLN A 40 -4.04 2.35 -12.51
N ARG A 41 -2.72 2.51 -12.45
CA ARG A 41 -2.01 3.80 -12.43
C ARG A 41 -2.61 4.80 -11.45
N ARG A 42 -2.93 4.35 -10.23
CA ARG A 42 -3.49 5.22 -9.20
C ARG A 42 -3.14 4.67 -7.82
N PHE A 43 -2.78 5.55 -6.89
CA PHE A 43 -2.40 5.15 -5.53
C PHE A 43 -3.52 4.42 -4.78
N TYR A 44 -4.78 4.82 -5.03
CA TYR A 44 -5.95 4.22 -4.41
C TYR A 44 -7.01 3.87 -5.47
N PRO A 45 -6.94 2.66 -6.05
CA PRO A 45 -7.87 2.20 -7.08
C PRO A 45 -9.26 1.81 -6.58
N VAL A 46 -9.45 1.61 -5.27
CA VAL A 46 -10.69 1.06 -4.71
C VAL A 46 -11.82 2.09 -4.81
N PHE A 47 -12.88 1.73 -5.51
CA PHE A 47 -14.11 2.52 -5.60
C PHE A 47 -15.35 1.61 -5.52
N PRO A 48 -16.38 1.96 -4.72
CA PRO A 48 -16.43 3.09 -3.77
C PRO A 48 -15.35 3.02 -2.68
N GLY A 49 -14.95 4.17 -2.15
CA GLY A 49 -13.92 4.25 -1.11
C GLY A 49 -14.26 3.45 0.15
N SER A 50 -13.24 3.04 0.91
CA SER A 50 -13.44 2.26 2.12
C SER A 50 -14.19 3.05 3.20
N ILE A 51 -15.07 2.37 3.92
CA ILE A 51 -15.79 2.89 5.09
C ILE A 51 -15.32 2.07 6.29
N LYS A 52 -14.89 2.74 7.36
CA LYS A 52 -14.47 2.06 8.57
C LYS A 52 -15.68 1.43 9.25
N LYS A 53 -15.63 0.11 9.47
CA LYS A 53 -16.69 -0.63 10.16
C LYS A 53 -16.20 -1.16 11.50
N THR A 54 -17.07 -1.14 12.52
CA THR A 54 -16.87 -1.82 13.79
C THR A 54 -17.72 -3.09 13.86
N ASN A 55 -17.32 -4.02 14.73
CA ASN A 55 -18.22 -5.09 15.13
C ASN A 55 -19.43 -4.47 15.85
N LYS A 56 -20.62 -5.05 15.63
CA LYS A 56 -21.85 -4.61 16.29
C LYS A 56 -21.61 -4.56 17.80
N ASP A 57 -21.79 -3.39 18.41
CA ASP A 57 -22.12 -3.35 19.83
C ASP A 57 -23.49 -4.04 19.98
N ASN A 58 -23.69 -4.83 21.04
CA ASN A 58 -24.93 -5.55 21.35
C ASN A 58 -26.13 -4.62 21.68
N ASN A 59 -26.17 -3.41 21.13
CA ASN A 59 -27.29 -2.48 21.24
C ASN A 59 -28.34 -2.80 20.16
N GLU A 60 -28.92 -4.00 20.23
CA GLU A 60 -29.92 -4.50 19.28
C GLU A 60 -31.26 -3.71 19.29
N GLY A 61 -31.41 -2.68 20.13
CA GLY A 61 -32.70 -2.03 20.40
C GLY A 61 -32.96 -0.68 19.73
N LEU A 62 -31.96 0.00 19.15
CA LEU A 62 -32.11 1.41 18.76
C LEU A 62 -32.20 1.68 17.25
N TYR A 63 -31.96 0.67 16.42
CA TYR A 63 -31.85 0.85 14.97
C TYR A 63 -32.60 -0.26 14.22
N THR A 64 -33.91 -0.11 14.02
CA THR A 64 -34.72 -1.07 13.26
C THR A 64 -34.57 -0.82 11.74
N GLY A 65 -34.13 -1.84 11.00
CA GLY A 65 -33.99 -1.82 9.53
C GLY A 65 -32.56 -1.72 8.99
N LEU A 66 -32.38 -2.03 7.69
CA LEU A 66 -31.08 -2.10 6.98
C LEU A 66 -30.21 -0.84 7.12
N MET A 67 -30.84 0.35 7.05
CA MET A 67 -30.15 1.64 7.20
C MET A 67 -29.65 1.85 8.64
N GLY A 68 -30.43 1.42 9.62
CA GLY A 68 -30.07 1.49 11.03
C GLY A 68 -28.89 0.57 11.37
N GLU A 69 -28.88 -0.65 10.82
CA GLU A 69 -27.77 -1.59 10.98
C GLU A 69 -26.47 -1.10 10.33
N GLN A 70 -26.57 -0.49 9.14
CA GLN A 70 -25.40 0.07 8.46
C GLN A 70 -24.82 1.27 9.23
N LEU A 71 -25.67 2.14 9.79
CA LEU A 71 -25.22 3.25 10.62
C LEU A 71 -24.60 2.76 11.93
N ALA A 72 -25.20 1.76 12.57
CA ALA A 72 -24.72 1.16 13.82
C ALA A 72 -23.34 0.47 13.69
N THR A 73 -23.00 -0.01 12.49
CA THR A 73 -21.71 -0.65 12.21
C THR A 73 -20.67 0.30 11.61
N THR A 74 -21.08 1.49 11.19
CA THR A 74 -20.18 2.47 10.56
C THR A 74 -19.51 3.34 11.63
N MET A 75 -18.18 3.32 11.67
CA MET A 75 -17.41 4.25 12.51
C MET A 75 -17.00 5.50 11.72
N VAL A 76 -16.60 6.53 12.46
CA VAL A 76 -15.91 7.69 11.89
C VAL A 76 -14.58 7.23 11.28
N GLY A 77 -14.43 7.42 9.97
CA GLY A 77 -13.22 7.13 9.21
C GLY A 77 -13.46 6.35 7.93
N GLY A 78 -12.40 6.19 7.14
CA GLY A 78 -12.44 5.59 5.81
C GLY A 78 -11.49 6.31 4.88
N SER A 79 -11.56 6.00 3.59
CA SER A 79 -10.69 6.63 2.59
C SER A 79 -11.12 8.04 2.18
N SER A 80 -12.36 8.46 2.54
CA SER A 80 -12.92 9.81 2.34
C SER A 80 -12.52 10.45 1.01
N LEU A 81 -12.84 9.77 -0.10
CA LEU A 81 -12.38 10.18 -1.44
C LEU A 81 -13.14 11.39 -1.95
N GLU A 82 -12.41 12.46 -2.28
CA GLU A 82 -12.95 13.57 -3.05
C GLU A 82 -12.92 13.22 -4.55
N VAL A 83 -14.02 12.63 -5.02
CA VAL A 83 -14.16 12.13 -6.41
C VAL A 83 -13.68 13.13 -7.49
N PRO A 84 -13.96 14.44 -7.40
CA PRO A 84 -13.50 15.40 -8.41
C PRO A 84 -11.96 15.54 -8.50
N TYR A 85 -11.23 15.25 -7.43
CA TYR A 85 -9.77 15.42 -7.34
C TYR A 85 -8.98 14.12 -7.49
N MET A 86 -9.66 13.00 -7.75
CA MET A 86 -9.01 11.69 -7.86
C MET A 86 -7.95 11.61 -8.98
N GLY A 87 -8.00 12.50 -9.99
CA GLY A 87 -6.95 12.62 -11.00
C GLY A 87 -5.58 13.02 -10.44
N LEU A 88 -5.55 13.72 -9.29
CA LEU A 88 -4.28 14.07 -8.61
C LEU A 88 -3.60 12.85 -7.96
N ALA A 89 -4.34 11.77 -7.73
CA ALA A 89 -3.84 10.54 -7.13
C ALA A 89 -3.34 9.52 -8.17
N GLU A 90 -3.28 9.91 -9.45
CA GLU A 90 -2.78 9.04 -10.52
C GLU A 90 -1.26 8.92 -10.48
N LEU A 91 -0.78 7.73 -10.84
CA LEU A 91 0.61 7.52 -11.19
C LEU A 91 0.82 8.03 -12.62
N GLY A 92 1.97 8.65 -12.86
CA GLY A 92 2.34 9.06 -14.21
C GLY A 92 2.55 7.85 -15.14
N ASP A 93 3.03 8.13 -16.36
CA ASP A 93 3.24 7.09 -17.38
C ASP A 93 4.26 6.02 -16.98
N THR A 94 5.16 6.37 -16.05
CA THR A 94 6.20 5.49 -15.52
C THR A 94 5.91 5.08 -14.08
N LEU A 95 6.28 3.84 -13.75
CA LEU A 95 6.22 3.37 -12.37
C LEU A 95 7.29 4.08 -11.51
N PRO A 96 7.03 4.32 -10.23
CA PRO A 96 8.03 4.87 -9.33
C PRO A 96 9.15 3.86 -9.07
N ASP A 97 10.32 4.35 -8.64
CA ASP A 97 11.40 3.47 -8.17
C ASP A 97 11.11 2.94 -6.75
N LEU A 98 10.42 3.76 -5.95
CA LEU A 98 10.05 3.49 -4.56
C LEU A 98 8.58 3.87 -4.35
N LEU A 99 7.77 2.96 -3.82
CA LEU A 99 6.41 3.22 -3.38
C LEU A 99 6.32 3.04 -1.85
N ILE A 100 6.03 4.13 -1.14
CA ILE A 100 5.77 4.12 0.29
C ILE A 100 4.26 4.21 0.49
N ALA A 101 3.67 3.15 1.03
CA ALA A 101 2.24 3.07 1.31
C ALA A 101 2.05 2.49 2.72
N PRO A 102 1.98 3.37 3.74
CA PRO A 102 1.71 2.97 5.12
C PRO A 102 0.40 2.22 5.24
N SER A 103 0.41 1.19 6.09
CA SER A 103 -0.74 0.35 6.36
C SER A 103 -0.72 -0.10 7.82
N GLU A 104 -1.91 -0.32 8.39
CA GLU A 104 -2.05 -0.95 9.71
C GLU A 104 -1.60 -2.42 9.71
N LEU A 105 -1.46 -3.02 8.52
CA LEU A 105 -0.91 -4.37 8.37
C LEU A 105 0.56 -4.41 8.81
N LYS A 106 1.08 -5.63 9.03
CA LYS A 106 2.49 -5.83 9.40
C LYS A 106 3.41 -5.14 8.39
N PHE A 107 4.42 -4.45 8.90
CA PHE A 107 5.45 -3.80 8.10
C PHE A 107 6.09 -4.78 7.11
N PHE A 108 6.46 -4.29 5.92
CA PHE A 108 7.16 -5.08 4.91
C PHE A 108 7.93 -4.17 3.94
N ALA A 109 8.93 -4.76 3.29
CA ALA A 109 9.59 -4.19 2.13
C ALA A 109 9.75 -5.30 1.08
N LYS A 110 9.29 -5.05 -0.15
CA LYS A 110 9.32 -6.04 -1.25
C LYS A 110 9.64 -5.36 -2.57
N VAL A 111 10.36 -6.05 -3.46
CA VAL A 111 10.58 -5.59 -4.84
C VAL A 111 9.50 -6.19 -5.73
N ILE A 112 8.73 -5.35 -6.41
CA ILE A 112 7.57 -5.74 -7.21
C ILE A 112 7.66 -5.01 -8.55
N ARG A 113 7.87 -5.74 -9.64
CA ARG A 113 8.07 -5.19 -11.00
C ARG A 113 9.14 -4.09 -11.07
N GLY A 114 10.24 -4.27 -10.32
CA GLY A 114 11.34 -3.30 -10.26
C GLY A 114 11.09 -2.10 -9.32
N VAL A 115 9.93 -2.02 -8.67
CA VAL A 115 9.60 -1.01 -7.67
C VAL A 115 9.87 -1.55 -6.28
N ILE A 116 10.54 -0.80 -5.42
CA ILE A 116 10.64 -1.13 -3.99
C ILE A 116 9.38 -0.63 -3.31
N VAL A 117 8.53 -1.55 -2.83
CA VAL A 117 7.28 -1.26 -2.14
C VAL A 117 7.44 -1.43 -0.65
N ILE A 118 7.13 -0.38 0.12
CA ILE A 118 7.39 -0.29 1.55
C ILE A 118 6.11 0.04 2.31
N ASN A 119 5.77 -0.81 3.27
CA ASN A 119 4.93 -0.46 4.41
C ASN A 119 5.82 -0.32 5.65
N PRO A 120 6.05 0.89 6.19
CA PRO A 120 6.84 1.07 7.40
C PRO A 120 6.15 0.58 8.68
N GLY A 121 4.83 0.36 8.64
CA GLY A 121 4.02 0.12 9.82
C GLY A 121 3.86 1.36 10.70
N ASN A 122 3.16 1.20 11.82
CA ASN A 122 2.92 2.29 12.76
C ASN A 122 4.17 2.59 13.61
N PHE A 123 4.48 3.89 13.75
CA PHE A 123 5.59 4.38 14.56
C PHE A 123 5.38 4.15 16.07
N ILE A 124 4.13 4.10 16.52
CA ILE A 124 3.73 3.69 17.87
C ILE A 124 2.50 2.79 17.72
N ARG A 125 2.53 1.57 18.27
CA ARG A 125 1.33 0.73 18.38
C ARG A 125 0.81 0.76 19.81
N PRO A 126 -0.52 0.90 20.00
CA PRO A 126 -1.14 0.63 21.29
C PRO A 126 -0.79 -0.79 21.74
N HIS A 127 -0.23 -0.91 22.94
CA HIS A 127 0.09 -2.19 23.55
C HIS A 127 -0.66 -2.30 24.89
N ASN A 128 -1.02 -3.52 25.29
CA ASN A 128 -1.75 -3.75 26.54
C ASN A 128 -0.95 -3.37 27.79
N ASP A 129 0.38 -3.41 27.68
CA ASP A 129 1.29 -2.87 28.68
C ASP A 129 1.56 -1.38 28.38
N PRO A 130 1.12 -0.44 29.23
CA PRO A 130 1.29 1.00 29.02
C PRO A 130 2.75 1.45 29.06
N ASN A 131 3.69 0.62 29.54
CA ASN A 131 5.12 0.93 29.56
C ASN A 131 5.85 0.46 28.30
N LYS A 132 5.15 -0.21 27.38
CA LYS A 132 5.75 -0.83 26.20
C LYS A 132 5.28 -0.13 24.94
N GLU A 133 6.15 0.71 24.38
CA GLU A 133 5.94 1.31 23.07
C GLU A 133 6.56 0.40 22.01
N GLU A 134 5.71 -0.20 21.16
CA GLU A 134 6.20 -1.01 20.04
C GLU A 134 5.94 -0.31 18.71
N GLY A 135 6.98 0.31 18.17
CA GLY A 135 6.95 1.01 16.90
C GLY A 135 7.84 0.39 15.83
N THR A 136 7.60 0.74 14.57
CA THR A 136 8.57 0.51 13.49
C THR A 136 8.74 1.72 12.60
N TYR A 137 9.94 1.87 12.06
CA TYR A 137 10.25 2.81 10.99
C TYR A 137 11.19 2.14 9.98
N VAL A 138 11.38 2.80 8.83
CA VAL A 138 12.19 2.24 7.75
C VAL A 138 13.32 3.20 7.41
N THR A 139 14.51 2.64 7.24
CA THR A 139 15.66 3.33 6.69
C THR A 139 15.96 2.74 5.31
N VAL A 140 16.00 3.60 4.30
CA VAL A 140 16.35 3.24 2.93
C VAL A 140 17.73 3.82 2.62
N SER A 141 18.68 2.97 2.27
CA SER A 141 20.00 3.36 1.80
C SER A 141 20.13 3.04 0.32
N ILE A 142 20.31 4.05 -0.52
CA ILE A 142 20.46 3.90 -1.97
C ILE A 142 21.94 4.14 -2.31
N GLY A 143 22.61 3.14 -2.85
CA GLY A 143 24.00 3.23 -3.29
C GLY A 143 24.15 4.16 -4.49
N ARG A 144 25.39 4.56 -4.83
CA ARG A 144 25.68 5.38 -6.01
C ARG A 144 25.23 4.68 -7.30
N PRO A 145 24.73 5.40 -8.33
CA PRO A 145 24.50 4.80 -9.64
C PRO A 145 25.84 4.47 -10.33
N GLU A 146 25.92 3.29 -10.95
CA GLU A 146 27.01 2.89 -11.83
C GLU A 146 26.49 2.90 -13.27
N VAL A 147 27.30 3.38 -14.21
CA VAL A 147 26.91 3.46 -15.61
C VAL A 147 27.30 2.14 -16.28
N ASN A 148 26.29 1.34 -16.63
CA ASN A 148 26.44 0.08 -17.33
C ASN A 148 25.68 0.15 -18.66
N GLU A 149 26.23 -0.45 -19.71
CA GLU A 149 25.59 -0.53 -21.03
C GLU A 149 24.25 -1.30 -20.98
N GLU A 150 24.11 -2.24 -20.05
CA GLU A 150 22.87 -3.02 -19.85
C GLU A 150 21.69 -2.16 -19.41
N ASP A 151 21.97 -1.03 -18.73
CA ASP A 151 20.94 -0.16 -18.21
C ASP A 151 20.59 0.94 -19.22
N LYS A 152 21.23 1.00 -20.39
CA LYS A 152 20.98 2.02 -21.42
C LYS A 152 19.61 1.84 -22.05
N VAL A 153 18.85 2.94 -22.18
CA VAL A 153 17.52 2.91 -22.77
C VAL A 153 17.64 2.75 -24.29
N PRO A 154 16.94 1.77 -24.90
CA PRO A 154 16.95 1.61 -26.35
C PRO A 154 16.52 2.89 -27.06
N ASN A 155 17.21 3.24 -28.15
CA ASN A 155 16.96 4.43 -28.97
C ASN A 155 17.22 5.79 -28.28
N HIS A 156 17.85 5.81 -27.11
CA HIS A 156 18.28 7.04 -26.45
C HIS A 156 19.72 6.91 -25.96
N ASP A 157 20.61 7.76 -26.48
CA ASP A 157 22.05 7.64 -26.19
C ASP A 157 22.46 8.12 -24.79
N ASP A 158 21.66 9.02 -24.21
CA ASP A 158 21.98 9.68 -22.93
C ASP A 158 21.08 9.22 -21.76
N LEU A 159 20.23 8.21 -21.98
CA LEU A 159 19.27 7.75 -20.98
C LEU A 159 19.60 6.35 -20.47
N TYR A 160 19.50 6.18 -19.15
CA TYR A 160 19.74 4.93 -18.45
C TYR A 160 18.60 4.64 -17.47
N TYR A 161 18.24 3.37 -17.33
CA TYR A 161 17.32 2.88 -16.32
C TYR A 161 17.98 2.96 -14.93
N ASN A 162 17.23 3.50 -13.97
CA ASN A 162 17.76 3.81 -12.66
C ASN A 162 18.01 2.57 -11.77
N HIS A 163 17.23 1.50 -12.02
CA HIS A 163 17.20 0.22 -11.30
C HIS A 163 17.49 0.31 -9.79
N VAL A 164 16.81 1.24 -9.11
CA VAL A 164 17.05 1.57 -7.69
C VAL A 164 16.98 0.32 -6.81
N TYR A 165 16.06 -0.61 -7.11
CA TYR A 165 15.91 -1.88 -6.38
C TYR A 165 17.18 -2.76 -6.36
N ARG A 166 18.09 -2.67 -7.35
CA ARG A 166 19.33 -3.46 -7.39
C ARG A 166 20.40 -2.93 -6.44
N ARG A 167 20.35 -1.63 -6.14
CA ARG A 167 21.38 -0.89 -5.40
C ARG A 167 20.85 -0.27 -4.10
N SER A 168 19.70 -0.73 -3.62
CA SER A 168 19.09 -0.21 -2.40
C SER A 168 19.00 -1.27 -1.33
N ARG A 169 19.25 -0.86 -0.09
CA ARG A 169 19.01 -1.64 1.11
C ARG A 169 17.87 -0.98 1.90
N VAL A 170 16.92 -1.80 2.33
CA VAL A 170 15.79 -1.36 3.16
C VAL A 170 15.85 -2.09 4.49
N ASP A 171 16.09 -1.34 5.57
CA ASP A 171 16.12 -1.86 6.93
C ASP A 171 14.86 -1.41 7.67
N ILE A 172 14.15 -2.36 8.28
CA ILE A 172 12.96 -2.08 9.11
C ILE A 172 13.39 -2.14 10.57
N MET A 173 13.42 -0.98 11.20
CA MET A 173 13.94 -0.78 12.54
C MET A 173 12.78 -0.67 13.54
N ARG A 174 13.02 -1.12 14.77
CA ARG A 174 12.08 -0.91 15.87
C ARG A 174 12.34 0.45 16.50
N ASN A 175 11.27 1.17 16.81
CA ASN A 175 11.35 2.34 17.68
C ASN A 175 11.54 1.83 19.11
N SER A 176 12.68 2.14 19.73
CA SER A 176 13.09 1.68 21.07
C SER A 176 13.04 2.80 22.06
#